data_AF-A0A1G6DPT2-F1
#
_entry.id   AF-A0A1G6DPT2-F1
#
_cell.length_a   1.000
_cell.length_b   1.000
_cell.length_c   1.000
_cell.angle_alpha   90.00
_cell.angle_beta   90.00
_cell.angle_gamma   90.00
#
_symmetry.space_group_name_H-M   'P 1'
#
loop_
_entity.id
_entity.type
_entity.pdbx_description
1 polymer ?
#
loop_
_entity_poly.entity_id
_entity_poly.type
_entity_poly.pdbx_seq_one_letter_code
_entity_poly.pdbx_strand_id
1 'polypeptide(L)'
;MLSSVWFPEGTWYDFFLDISYSGNTRLSVYREKELIPAFAKEGAIIPLNSKVDTLGAEFLELLEWHLFPEKSNVFHLIEDNEDGQRSVTSLEYDWIHGKVKLSIDDPKNVIPKNRQHKLIFHYTNQTSLLLENKDRSVDFNA
;
A
#
# COMPACT_ATOMS: atom_id res chain seq x y z
N MET A 1 -17.86 19.46 -0.72
CA MET A 1 -19.02 18.69 -0.23
C MET A 1 -18.77 18.21 1.18
N LEU A 2 -19.82 18.13 2.01
CA LEU A 2 -19.78 17.53 3.34
C LEU A 2 -20.33 16.10 3.26
N SER A 3 -19.61 15.14 3.83
CA SER A 3 -20.02 13.74 3.90
C SER A 3 -20.00 13.28 5.36
N SER A 4 -21.05 12.59 5.81
CA SER A 4 -21.05 11.93 7.12
C SER A 4 -20.45 10.54 6.99
N VAL A 5 -19.34 10.30 7.68
CA VAL A 5 -18.59 9.03 7.64
C VAL A 5 -18.58 8.41 9.03
N TRP A 6 -18.85 7.11 9.10
CA TRP A 6 -18.61 6.32 10.31
C TRP A 6 -17.22 5.70 10.22
N PHE A 7 -16.37 5.99 11.19
CA PHE A 7 -15.07 5.36 11.36
C PHE A 7 -15.20 4.27 12.43
N PRO A 8 -15.09 2.98 12.06
CA PRO A 8 -14.98 1.88 13.02
C PRO A 8 -13.74 2.02 13.91
N GLU A 9 -13.61 1.20 14.93
CA GLU A 9 -12.44 1.14 15.82
C GLU A 9 -11.09 1.09 15.06
N GLY A 10 -10.09 1.80 15.61
CA GLY A 10 -8.73 1.96 15.09
C GLY A 10 -8.43 3.40 14.68
N THR A 11 -7.20 3.68 14.27
CA THR A 11 -6.83 4.94 13.60
C THR A 11 -7.10 4.84 12.10
N TRP A 12 -7.60 5.94 11.52
CA TRP A 12 -7.86 6.09 10.09
C TRP A 12 -7.10 7.28 9.54
N TYR A 13 -6.41 7.09 8.43
CA TYR A 13 -5.58 8.08 7.77
C TYR A 13 -6.28 8.56 6.51
N ASP A 14 -6.40 9.86 6.33
CA ASP A 14 -6.85 10.43 5.07
C ASP A 14 -5.84 10.06 3.98
N PHE A 15 -6.31 9.50 2.87
CA PHE A 15 -5.41 9.03 1.82
C PHE A 15 -4.81 10.19 1.01
N PHE A 16 -5.53 11.32 0.94
CA PHE A 16 -5.14 12.47 0.12
C PHE A 16 -4.66 13.66 0.94
N LEU A 17 -5.15 13.77 2.18
CA LEU A 17 -4.77 14.84 3.10
C LEU A 17 -3.81 14.27 4.14
N ASP A 18 -3.00 15.11 4.77
CA ASP A 18 -2.10 14.71 5.86
C ASP A 18 -2.83 14.82 7.21
N ILE A 19 -3.91 14.06 7.38
CA ILE A 19 -4.80 14.10 8.55
C ILE A 19 -5.19 12.69 8.98
N SER A 20 -5.07 12.40 10.28
CA SER A 20 -5.57 11.16 10.89
C SER A 20 -6.83 11.40 11.74
N TYR A 21 -7.65 10.37 11.89
CA TYR A 21 -8.89 10.36 12.66
C TYR A 21 -8.91 9.15 13.60
N SER A 22 -9.26 9.38 14.87
CA SER A 22 -9.58 8.28 15.79
C SER A 22 -10.93 7.67 15.45
N GLY A 23 -11.03 6.35 15.48
CA GLY A 23 -12.21 5.58 15.15
C GLY A 23 -13.25 5.49 16.27
N ASN A 24 -14.20 4.58 16.08
CA ASN A 24 -15.41 4.40 16.89
C ASN A 24 -16.27 5.67 16.99
N THR A 25 -16.36 6.42 15.89
CA THR A 25 -17.04 7.72 15.85
C THR A 25 -17.63 8.04 14.48
N ARG A 26 -18.60 8.95 14.44
CA ARG A 26 -19.17 9.51 13.21
C ARG A 26 -18.70 10.95 13.07
N LEU A 27 -18.06 11.27 11.95
CA LEU A 27 -17.57 12.61 11.66
C LEU A 27 -18.17 13.14 10.36
N SER A 28 -18.35 14.46 10.30
CA SER A 28 -18.63 15.16 9.05
C SER A 28 -17.29 15.58 8.44
N VAL A 29 -16.93 14.98 7.32
CA VAL A 29 -15.70 15.31 6.58
C VAL A 29 -16.01 16.23 5.42
N TYR A 30 -15.19 17.27 5.26
CA TYR A 30 -15.27 18.17 4.11
C TYR A 30 -14.30 17.71 3.03
N ARG A 31 -14.73 17.84 1.77
CA ARG A 31 -13.91 17.66 0.58
C ARG A 31 -14.15 18.79 -0.41
N GLU A 32 -13.10 19.20 -1.12
CA GLU A 32 -13.26 19.95 -2.36
C GLU A 32 -13.96 19.07 -3.41
N LYS A 33 -14.46 19.66 -4.50
CA LYS A 33 -15.28 18.93 -5.47
C LYS A 33 -14.47 17.87 -6.23
N GLU A 34 -13.17 18.09 -6.31
CA GLU A 34 -12.18 17.29 -7.03
C GLU A 34 -11.68 16.11 -6.19
N LEU A 35 -12.01 16.09 -4.88
CA LEU A 35 -11.55 15.06 -3.95
C LEU A 35 -12.70 14.17 -3.48
N ILE A 36 -12.41 12.88 -3.37
CA ILE A 36 -13.30 11.90 -2.75
C ILE A 36 -12.83 11.59 -1.32
N PRO A 37 -13.75 11.27 -0.39
CA PRO A 37 -13.37 10.83 0.94
C PRO A 37 -12.89 9.37 0.90
N ALA A 38 -11.59 9.15 0.90
CA ALA A 38 -10.96 7.84 1.02
C ALA A 38 -9.98 7.81 2.21
N PHE A 39 -10.03 6.73 2.99
CA PHE A 39 -9.28 6.60 4.23
C PHE A 39 -8.63 5.23 4.33
N ALA A 40 -7.36 5.19 4.69
CA ALA A 40 -6.61 3.97 4.97
C ALA A 40 -6.64 3.67 6.47
N LYS A 41 -6.86 2.42 6.85
CA LYS A 41 -6.82 2.00 8.25
C LYS A 41 -5.36 1.87 8.72
N GLU A 42 -5.09 2.04 10.01
CA GLU A 42 -3.81 1.63 10.63
C GLU A 42 -3.33 0.26 10.12
N GLY A 43 -2.05 0.17 9.76
CA GLY A 43 -1.44 -1.02 9.16
C GLY A 43 -1.88 -1.32 7.73
N ALA A 44 -2.59 -0.43 7.04
CA ALA A 44 -2.93 -0.65 5.64
C ALA A 44 -1.67 -0.72 4.77
N ILE A 45 -1.69 -1.68 3.85
CA ILE A 45 -0.71 -1.85 2.78
C ILE A 45 -1.49 -1.77 1.47
N ILE A 46 -1.23 -0.75 0.66
CA ILE A 46 -2.00 -0.48 -0.56
C ILE A 46 -1.02 -0.47 -1.75
N PRO A 47 -1.05 -1.49 -2.62
CA PRO A 47 -0.28 -1.47 -3.86
C PRO A 47 -0.93 -0.51 -4.85
N LEU A 48 -0.13 0.37 -5.46
CA LEU A 48 -0.56 1.28 -6.51
C LEU A 48 0.42 1.28 -7.68
N ASN A 49 -0.13 1.61 -8.84
CA ASN A 49 0.67 1.86 -10.03
C ASN A 49 1.33 3.24 -9.94
N SER A 50 2.63 3.29 -10.26
CA SER A 50 3.41 4.52 -10.33
C SER A 50 3.06 5.43 -11.52
N LYS A 51 2.34 4.91 -12.53
CA LYS A 51 1.99 5.62 -13.77
C LYS A 51 0.49 5.85 -13.89
N VAL A 52 0.11 7.11 -14.16
CA VAL A 52 -1.28 7.54 -14.35
C VAL A 52 -1.83 7.18 -15.74
N ASP A 53 -0.95 7.00 -16.73
CA ASP A 53 -1.34 6.88 -18.15
C ASP A 53 -1.42 5.43 -18.67
N THR A 54 -1.11 4.44 -17.84
CA THR A 54 -1.26 3.02 -18.23
C THR A 54 -2.69 2.58 -17.97
N LEU A 55 -3.51 2.57 -19.02
CA LEU A 55 -4.82 1.94 -19.02
C LEU A 55 -4.63 0.47 -19.45
N GLY A 56 -4.51 -0.46 -18.51
CA GLY A 56 -4.38 -1.88 -18.84
C GLY A 56 -3.96 -2.77 -17.66
N ALA A 57 -3.98 -4.08 -17.90
CA ALA A 57 -3.48 -5.11 -16.97
C ALA A 57 -1.99 -5.41 -17.19
N GLU A 58 -1.21 -4.42 -17.65
CA GLU A 58 0.22 -4.61 -17.89
C GLU A 58 0.96 -4.83 -16.58
N PHE A 59 1.91 -5.76 -16.59
CA PHE A 59 2.75 -5.95 -15.42
C PHE A 59 3.69 -4.77 -15.20
N LEU A 60 3.63 -4.20 -14.01
CA LEU A 60 4.37 -2.98 -13.69
C LEU A 60 5.86 -3.23 -13.54
N GLU A 61 6.70 -2.39 -14.14
CA GLU A 61 8.13 -2.33 -13.84
C GLU A 61 8.41 -1.62 -12.51
N LEU A 62 7.53 -0.72 -12.07
CA LEU A 62 7.63 -0.04 -10.78
C LEU A 62 6.28 -0.09 -10.06
N LEU A 63 6.27 -0.84 -8.96
CA LEU A 63 5.11 -1.00 -8.07
C LEU A 63 5.32 -0.19 -6.80
N GLU A 64 4.39 0.70 -6.49
CA GLU A 64 4.41 1.47 -5.25
C GLU A 64 3.60 0.75 -4.16
N TRP A 65 4.14 0.66 -2.96
CA TRP A 65 3.47 0.11 -1.78
C TRP A 65 3.29 1.23 -0.77
N HIS A 66 2.05 1.67 -0.60
CA HIS A 66 1.70 2.71 0.38
C HIS A 66 1.44 2.04 1.73
N LEU A 67 2.28 2.35 2.72
CA LEU A 67 2.28 1.75 4.05
C LEU A 67 1.78 2.77 5.07
N PHE A 68 0.76 2.39 5.84
CA PHE A 68 0.18 3.21 6.89
C PHE A 68 0.51 2.64 8.27
N PRO A 69 0.86 3.49 9.26
CA PRO A 69 1.56 3.07 10.47
C PRO A 69 0.63 2.42 11.51
N GLU A 70 1.18 2.24 12.72
CA GLU A 70 0.50 1.83 13.97
C GLU A 70 0.09 0.36 14.10
N LYS A 71 0.10 -0.42 13.01
CA LYS A 71 -0.26 -1.84 13.09
C LYS A 71 0.50 -2.71 12.09
N SER A 72 0.89 -3.90 12.52
CA SER A 72 1.47 -4.90 11.62
C SER A 72 0.41 -5.54 10.73
N ASN A 73 0.75 -5.83 9.48
CA ASN A 73 -0.16 -6.43 8.51
C ASN A 73 0.58 -7.15 7.39
N VAL A 74 -0.16 -7.91 6.57
CA VAL A 74 0.36 -8.60 5.39
C VAL A 74 -0.59 -8.38 4.22
N PHE A 75 -0.03 -8.08 3.05
CA PHE A 75 -0.77 -8.01 1.79
C PHE A 75 -0.19 -8.99 0.77
N HIS A 76 -1.09 -9.66 0.04
CA HIS A 76 -0.73 -10.56 -1.06
C HIS A 76 -1.27 -9.98 -2.36
N LEU A 77 -0.39 -9.43 -3.19
CA LEU A 77 -0.73 -9.03 -4.55
C LEU A 77 -0.70 -10.26 -5.44
N ILE A 78 -1.84 -10.57 -6.03
CA ILE A 78 -2.02 -11.69 -6.95
C ILE A 78 -2.14 -11.12 -8.35
N GLU A 79 -1.28 -11.58 -9.24
CA GLU A 79 -1.26 -11.22 -10.66
C GLU A 79 -1.29 -12.50 -11.49
N ASP A 80 -1.95 -12.47 -12.65
CA ASP A 80 -1.97 -13.56 -13.63
C ASP A 80 -1.79 -13.05 -15.05
N ASN A 81 -1.39 -13.96 -15.96
CA ASN A 81 -1.35 -13.70 -17.40
C ASN A 81 -2.55 -14.34 -18.12
N GLU A 82 -2.65 -14.10 -19.42
CA GLU A 82 -3.72 -14.64 -20.28
C GLU A 82 -3.78 -16.18 -20.28
N ASP A 83 -2.65 -16.85 -19.99
CA ASP A 83 -2.56 -18.32 -19.86
C ASP A 83 -3.00 -18.84 -18.47
N GLY A 84 -3.44 -17.95 -17.57
CA GLY A 84 -3.86 -18.27 -16.20
C GLY A 84 -2.71 -18.63 -15.24
N GLN A 85 -1.47 -18.33 -15.62
CA GLN A 85 -0.31 -18.52 -14.75
C GLN A 85 -0.26 -17.40 -13.73
N ARG A 86 -0.13 -17.75 -12.45
CA ARG A 86 -0.21 -16.82 -11.33
C ARG A 86 1.17 -16.52 -10.75
N SER A 87 1.36 -15.27 -10.32
CA SER A 87 2.39 -14.86 -9.37
C SER A 87 1.75 -14.29 -8.10
N VAL A 88 2.45 -14.41 -6.98
CA VAL A 88 2.09 -13.78 -5.71
C VAL A 88 3.28 -12.98 -5.18
N THR A 89 3.10 -11.66 -5.10
CA THR A 89 4.03 -10.79 -4.37
C THR A 89 3.45 -10.47 -3.01
N SER A 90 4.14 -10.87 -1.94
CA SER A 90 3.70 -10.65 -0.56
C SER A 90 4.54 -9.56 0.11
N LEU A 91 3.88 -8.62 0.76
CA LEU A 91 4.51 -7.61 1.61
C LEU A 91 4.00 -7.77 3.05
N GLU A 92 4.90 -8.15 3.95
CA GLU A 92 4.65 -8.20 5.39
C GLU A 92 5.25 -6.94 6.03
N TYR A 93 4.41 -6.15 6.67
CA TYR A 93 4.75 -4.93 7.37
C TYR A 93 4.68 -5.20 8.87
N ASP A 94 5.83 -5.35 9.51
CA ASP A 94 5.95 -5.53 10.94
C ASP A 94 6.24 -4.18 11.60
N TRP A 95 5.16 -3.49 11.97
CA TRP A 95 5.23 -2.20 12.63
C TRP A 95 5.96 -2.27 13.98
N ILE A 96 5.71 -3.33 14.75
CA ILE A 96 6.22 -3.49 16.11
C ILE A 96 7.75 -3.59 16.11
N HIS A 97 8.31 -4.29 15.13
CA HIS A 97 9.75 -4.52 15.03
C HIS A 97 10.45 -3.63 13.99
N GLY A 98 9.74 -2.70 13.35
CA GLY A 98 10.30 -1.80 12.36
C GLY A 98 10.82 -2.54 11.12
N LYS A 99 10.11 -3.56 10.62
CA LYS A 99 10.55 -4.36 9.48
C LYS A 99 9.52 -4.45 8.36
N VAL A 100 10.01 -4.49 7.13
CA VAL A 100 9.22 -4.92 5.96
C VAL A 100 9.88 -6.15 5.36
N LYS A 101 9.08 -7.15 5.01
CA LYS A 101 9.53 -8.35 4.29
C LYS A 101 8.78 -8.47 2.96
N LEU A 102 9.54 -8.54 1.88
CA LEU A 102 9.07 -8.81 0.52
C LEU A 102 9.34 -10.27 0.20
N SER A 103 8.34 -10.99 -0.31
CA SER A 103 8.47 -12.37 -0.80
C SER A 103 7.77 -12.52 -2.16
N ILE A 104 8.40 -13.21 -3.10
CA ILE A 104 7.92 -13.34 -4.48
C ILE A 104 7.81 -14.82 -4.84
N ASP A 105 6.57 -15.25 -5.12
CA ASP A 105 6.28 -16.55 -5.68
C ASP A 105 5.84 -16.37 -7.13
N ASP A 106 6.80 -16.51 -8.06
CA ASP A 106 6.58 -16.40 -9.51
C ASP A 106 7.25 -17.55 -10.28
N PRO A 107 6.72 -18.79 -10.17
CA PRO A 107 7.36 -19.97 -10.73
C PRO A 107 7.39 -19.98 -12.27
N LYS A 108 6.57 -19.15 -12.91
CA LYS A 108 6.47 -19.04 -14.37
C LYS A 108 7.11 -17.77 -14.92
N ASN A 109 7.71 -16.93 -14.08
CA ASN A 109 8.32 -15.65 -14.46
C ASN A 109 7.32 -14.74 -15.21
N VAL A 110 6.09 -14.66 -14.69
CA VAL A 110 4.98 -13.88 -15.25
C VAL A 110 5.24 -12.39 -15.10
N ILE A 111 5.81 -11.97 -13.97
CA ILE A 111 6.08 -10.55 -13.69
C ILE A 111 7.47 -10.12 -14.21
N PRO A 112 7.71 -8.82 -14.47
CA PRO A 112 8.96 -8.33 -15.01
C PRO A 112 10.14 -8.66 -14.09
N LYS A 113 11.19 -9.26 -14.65
CA LYS A 113 12.40 -9.63 -13.90
C LYS A 113 13.06 -8.44 -13.20
N ASN A 114 13.01 -7.26 -13.83
CA ASN A 114 13.61 -6.03 -13.32
C ASN A 114 12.60 -5.14 -12.59
N ARG A 115 11.46 -5.68 -12.15
CA ARG A 115 10.49 -4.93 -11.36
C ARG A 115 11.17 -4.34 -10.12
N GLN A 116 10.78 -3.13 -9.76
CA GLN A 116 11.17 -2.46 -8.54
C GLN A 116 9.94 -2.23 -7.65
N HIS A 117 10.15 -2.32 -6.34
CA HIS A 117 9.13 -2.11 -5.32
C HIS A 117 9.53 -0.86 -4.53
N LYS A 118 8.75 0.20 -4.66
CA LYS A 118 8.96 1.44 -3.92
C LYS A 118 8.03 1.46 -2.71
N LEU A 119 8.59 1.37 -1.52
CA LEU A 119 7.85 1.44 -0.27
C LEU A 119 7.70 2.91 0.12
N ILE A 120 6.47 3.38 0.24
CA ILE A 120 6.12 4.77 0.61
C ILE A 120 5.46 4.70 1.98
N PHE A 121 6.12 5.27 2.98
CA PHE A 121 5.64 5.28 4.36
C PHE A 121 4.88 6.59 4.60
N HIS A 122 3.58 6.50 4.84
CA HIS A 122 2.73 7.65 5.14
C HIS A 122 2.72 7.90 6.65
N TYR A 123 2.59 9.16 7.08
CA TYR A 123 2.47 9.53 8.50
C TYR A 123 3.64 9.03 9.38
N THR A 124 4.84 8.94 8.81
CA THR A 124 6.09 8.61 9.53
C THR A 124 7.22 9.53 9.05
N ASN A 125 8.36 9.52 9.74
CA ASN A 125 9.57 10.22 9.27
C ASN A 125 10.43 9.36 8.32
N GLN A 126 10.00 8.13 8.01
CA GLN A 126 10.72 7.23 7.13
C GLN A 126 10.67 7.71 5.68
N THR A 127 11.83 7.88 5.06
CA THR A 127 11.91 8.11 3.62
C THR A 127 11.57 6.84 2.84
N SER A 128 11.07 6.99 1.61
CA SER A 128 10.75 5.83 0.77
C SER A 128 11.96 4.92 0.54
N LEU A 129 11.72 3.62 0.48
CA LEU A 129 12.74 2.61 0.15
C LEU A 129 12.48 2.04 -1.24
N LEU A 130 13.53 1.73 -1.99
CA LEU A 130 13.43 1.08 -3.29
C LEU A 130 14.08 -0.30 -3.22
N LEU A 131 13.30 -1.34 -3.52
CA LEU A 131 13.72 -2.73 -3.46
C LEU A 131 13.67 -3.34 -4.85
N GLU A 132 14.63 -4.22 -5.14
CA GLU A 132 14.56 -5.04 -6.36
C GLU A 132 13.57 -6.21 -6.14
N ASN A 133 13.02 -6.74 -7.22
CA ASN A 133 12.11 -7.89 -7.24
C ASN A 133 12.81 -9.20 -6.82
N LYS A 134 13.16 -9.31 -5.52
CA LYS A 134 13.74 -10.49 -4.88
C LYS A 134 13.42 -10.51 -3.38
N ASP A 135 13.16 -11.71 -2.87
CA ASP A 135 12.98 -12.00 -1.44
C ASP A 135 14.00 -11.29 -0.56
N ARG A 136 13.50 -10.46 0.36
CA ARG A 136 14.33 -9.71 1.31
C ARG A 136 13.52 -9.20 2.47
N SER A 137 14.22 -8.85 3.55
CA SER A 137 13.67 -8.07 4.64
C SER A 137 14.55 -6.85 4.86
N VAL A 138 13.92 -5.71 5.13
CA VAL A 138 14.58 -4.43 5.39
C VAL A 138 14.00 -3.79 6.64
N ASP A 139 14.85 -3.10 7.38
CA ASP A 139 14.41 -2.29 8.53
C ASP A 139 13.91 -0.93 8.06
N PHE A 140 13.02 -0.32 8.85
CA PHE A 140 12.58 1.06 8.71
C PHE A 140 12.49 1.72 10.09
N ASN A 141 12.57 3.05 10.11
CA ASN A 141 12.43 3.84 11.32
C ASN A 141 11.01 4.40 11.40
N ALA A 142 10.21 3.91 12.35
CA ALA A 142 8.89 4.45 12.65
C ALA A 142 8.94 5.93 13.03
#